data_AF-A0A2N7W216-F1
#
_entry.id   AF-A0A2N7W216-F1
#
_cell.length_a   1.000
_cell.length_b   1.000
_cell.length_c   1.000
_cell.angle_alpha   90.00
_cell.angle_beta   90.00
_cell.angle_gamma   90.00
#
_symmetry.space_group_name_H-M   'P 1'
#
loop_
_entity.id
_entity.type
_entity.pdbx_description
1 polymer ?
#
loop_
_entity_poly.entity_id
_entity_poly.type
_entity_poly.pdbx_seq_one_letter_code
_entity_poly.pdbx_strand_id
1 'polypeptide(L)' 'MGTKVKDVRQVDGDYDIECKIDGFGAMSLTSEFVKKV' A
#
# COMPACT_ATOMS: atom_id res chain seq x y z
N MET A 1 10.59 12.94 1.41
CA MET A 1 9.13 12.84 1.58
C MET A 1 8.73 11.42 1.23
N GLY A 2 8.22 10.65 2.19
CA GLY A 2 7.80 9.27 1.96
C GLY A 2 6.75 8.90 2.99
N THR A 3 5.63 8.35 2.55
CA THR A 3 4.54 7.92 3.42
C THR A 3 4.87 6.54 3.97
N LYS A 4 5.06 6.43 5.28
CA LYS A 4 5.23 5.13 5.93
C LYS A 4 3.88 4.45 6.04
N VAL A 5 3.70 3.42 5.22
CA VAL A 5 2.54 2.52 5.25
C VAL A 5 2.81 1.36 6.20
N LYS A 6 1.78 0.93 6.90
CA LYS A 6 1.79 -0.24 7.79
C LYS A 6 0.70 -1.20 7.31
N ASP A 7 0.79 -2.48 7.67
CA ASP A 7 -0.22 -3.48 7.32
C ASP A 7 -0.37 -3.70 5.80
N VAL A 8 0.75 -3.96 5.11
CA VAL A 8 0.77 -4.26 3.67
C VAL A 8 0.32 -5.70 3.44
N ARG A 9 -0.77 -5.89 2.68
CA ARG A 9 -1.22 -7.19 2.16
C ARG A 9 -1.19 -7.19 0.64
N GLN A 10 -0.72 -8.30 0.10
CA GLN A 10 -0.91 -8.59 -1.32
C GLN A 10 -2.27 -9.26 -1.52
N VAL A 11 -2.99 -8.82 -2.54
CA VAL A 11 -4.30 -9.33 -2.93
C VAL A 11 -4.26 -9.66 -4.41
N ASP A 12 -4.80 -10.83 -4.77
CA ASP A 12 -4.98 -11.22 -6.17
C ASP A 12 -6.27 -10.56 -6.71
N GLY A 13 -6.13 -9.45 -7.44
CA GLY A 13 -7.21 -8.65 -8.02
C GLY A 13 -6.68 -7.49 -8.89
N ASP A 14 -7.52 -6.50 -9.23
CA ASP A 14 -7.12 -5.30 -10.01
C ASP A 14 -6.05 -4.42 -9.32
N TYR A 15 -5.84 -4.59 -8.02
CA TYR A 15 -4.83 -3.90 -7.24
C TYR A 15 -4.00 -4.90 -6.45
N ASP A 16 -2.69 -4.93 -6.71
CA ASP A 16 -1.76 -5.87 -6.09
C ASP A 16 -1.51 -5.63 -4.59
N ILE A 17 -1.58 -4.37 -4.12
CA ILE A 17 -1.12 -4.01 -2.78
C ILE A 17 -2.17 -3.16 -2.05
N GLU A 18 -2.76 -3.73 -0.99
CA GLU A 18 -3.49 -2.95 0.01
C GLU A 18 -2.56 -2.61 1.17
N CYS A 19 -2.61 -1.37 1.63
CA CYS A 19 -1.86 -0.92 2.79
C CYS A 19 -2.65 0.10 3.61
N LYS A 20 -2.35 0.20 4.91
CA LYS A 20 -2.95 1.22 5.77
C LYS A 20 -1.96 2.33 6.07
N ILE A 21 -2.43 3.57 5.94
CA ILE A 21 -1.70 4.76 6.35
C ILE A 21 -2.28 5.25 7.67
N ASP A 22 -1.40 5.38 8.65
CA ASP A 22 -1.67 5.98 9.95
C ASP A 22 -2.09 7.45 9.74
N GLY A 23 -3.38 7.75 9.90
CA GLY A 23 -3.96 9.09 9.70
C GLY A 23 -4.71 9.33 8.38
N PHE A 24 -4.59 8.46 7.37
CA PHE A 24 -5.33 8.58 6.09
C PHE A 24 -6.35 7.45 5.86
N GLY A 25 -6.13 6.27 6.44
CA GLY A 25 -7.01 5.11 6.28
C GLY A 25 -6.41 4.01 5.39
N ALA A 26 -7.26 3.11 4.89
CA ALA A 26 -6.85 2.05 3.97
C ALA A 26 -6.69 2.61 2.56
N MET A 27 -5.58 2.29 1.91
CA MET A 27 -5.27 2.73 0.56
C MET A 27 -4.85 1.52 -0.29
N SER A 28 -5.47 1.40 -1.45
CA SER A 28 -5.15 0.39 -2.45
C SER A 28 -4.16 1.00 -3.44
N LEU A 29 -3.00 0.37 -3.59
CA LEU A 29 -1.91 0.80 -4.46
C LEU A 29 -1.51 -0.37 -5.38
N THR A 30 -1.16 -0.05 -6.62
CA THR A 30 -0.55 -1.04 -7.51
C THR A 30 0.93 -1.19 -7.17
N SER A 31 1.43 -2.44 -7.19
CA SER A 31 2.81 -2.79 -6.85
C SER A 31 3.87 -2.02 -7.63
N GLU A 32 3.56 -1.55 -8.85
CA GLU A 32 4.43 -0.69 -9.67
C GLU A 32 4.83 0.63 -8.99
N PHE A 33 4.00 1.17 -8.10
CA PHE A 33 4.25 2.46 -7.46
C PHE A 33 4.86 2.35 -6.06
N VAL A 34 5.07 1.13 -5.54
CA VAL A 34 5.56 0.90 -4.19
C VAL A 34 6.94 0.25 -4.23
N LYS A 35 7.99 1.00 -3.88
CA LYS A 35 9.33 0.44 -3.66
C LYS A 35 9.47 -0.06 -2.23
N LYS A 36 9.79 -1.34 -2.06
CA LYS A 36 10.23 -1.90 -0.78
C LYS A 36 11.63 -1.35 -0.47
N VAL A 37 11.70 -0.40 0.47
CA VAL A 37 12.95 0.15 1.03
C VAL A 37 13.24 -0.45 2.40
#